data_AF-X7EF59-F1
#
_entry.id   AF-X7EF59-F1
#
_cell.length_a   1.000
_cell.length_b   1.000
_cell.length_c   1.000
_cell.angle_alpha   90.00
_cell.angle_beta   90.00
_cell.angle_gamma   90.00
#
_symmetry.space_group_name_H-M   'P 1'
#
loop_
_entity.id
_entity.type
_entity.pdbx_description
1 polymer ?
#
loop_
_entity_poly.entity_id
_entity_poly.type
_entity_poly.pdbx_seq_one_letter_code
_entity_poly.pdbx_strand_id
1 'polypeptide(L)'
;MAEMIAALDADCRSRGQAPLPDLPASRPLDTLAVGYLTLGSRAGTTLLARRATEAGCPLPRAFELPPAGRAWRDFRARLDRVDPTSHRAQRIVQDARAGFDLHRAAAALAWTMTRDDAHDDFLRQSEG
;
A
#
# COMPACT_ATOMS: atom_id res chain seq x y z
N MET A 1 8.25 -8.49 0.27
CA MET A 1 8.11 -7.02 0.18
C MET A 1 8.66 -6.51 -1.14
N ALA A 2 9.91 -6.83 -1.51
CA ALA A 2 10.49 -6.45 -2.81
C ALA A 2 9.62 -6.86 -4.02
N GLU A 3 9.10 -8.09 -4.05
CA GLU A 3 8.18 -8.56 -5.10
C GLU A 3 6.92 -7.71 -5.22
N MET A 4 6.35 -7.27 -4.09
CA MET A 4 5.15 -6.43 -4.07
C MET A 4 5.43 -5.04 -4.63
N ILE A 5 6.57 -4.44 -4.25
CA ILE A 5 7.00 -3.14 -4.77
C ILE A 5 7.24 -3.24 -6.28
N ALA A 6 7.96 -4.27 -6.73
CA ALA A 6 8.21 -4.47 -8.16
C ALA A 6 6.93 -4.67 -8.99
N ALA A 7 5.93 -5.37 -8.44
CA ALA A 7 4.63 -5.53 -9.07
C ALA A 7 3.86 -4.21 -9.16
N LEU A 8 3.83 -3.42 -8.08
CA LEU A 8 3.23 -2.08 -8.07
C LEU A 8 3.93 -1.14 -9.07
N ASP A 9 5.26 -1.14 -9.13
CA ASP A 9 6.02 -0.33 -10.08
C ASP A 9 5.74 -0.72 -11.54
N ALA A 10 5.55 -2.01 -11.81
CA ALA A 10 5.16 -2.49 -13.14
C ALA A 10 3.73 -2.06 -13.49
N ASP A 11 2.80 -2.10 -12.52
CA ASP A 11 1.43 -1.65 -12.70
C ASP A 11 1.36 -0.16 -13.01
N CYS A 12 2.06 0.69 -12.23
CA CYS A 12 2.16 2.13 -12.48
C CYS A 12 2.75 2.44 -13.86
N ARG A 13 3.90 1.84 -14.19
CA ARG A 13 4.56 2.04 -15.50
C ARG A 13 3.67 1.64 -16.66
N SER A 14 2.94 0.52 -16.55
CA SER A 14 2.02 0.07 -17.61
C SER A 14 0.84 1.02 -17.86
N ARG A 15 0.56 1.92 -16.91
CA ARG A 15 -0.48 2.96 -17.00
C ARG A 15 0.09 4.35 -17.30
N GLY A 16 1.38 4.45 -17.62
CA GLY A 16 2.06 5.73 -17.84
C GLY A 16 2.18 6.59 -16.57
N GLN A 17 1.97 6.01 -15.38
CA GLN A 17 2.04 6.74 -14.12
C GLN A 17 3.48 6.82 -13.62
N ALA A 18 3.92 8.03 -13.30
CA ALA A 18 5.18 8.25 -12.61
C ALA A 18 5.08 7.87 -11.13
N PRO A 19 6.17 7.44 -10.48
CA PRO A 19 6.21 7.28 -9.04
C PRO A 19 5.85 8.59 -8.33
N LEU A 20 5.12 8.49 -7.21
CA LEU A 20 4.91 9.64 -6.34
C LEU A 20 6.25 10.06 -5.69
N PRO A 21 6.39 11.33 -5.29
CA PRO A 21 7.51 11.76 -4.46
C PRO A 21 7.62 10.92 -3.18
N ASP A 22 8.84 10.67 -2.73
CA ASP A 22 9.07 9.97 -1.48
C ASP A 22 8.48 10.74 -0.29
N LEU A 23 7.74 10.02 0.55
CA LEU A 23 7.21 10.52 1.81
C LEU A 23 8.03 9.98 2.98
N PRO A 24 8.98 10.75 3.52
CA PRO A 24 9.82 10.27 4.60
C PRO A 24 9.02 10.12 5.89
N ALA A 25 9.23 9.00 6.58
CA ALA A 25 8.89 8.91 8.00
C ALA A 25 9.83 9.81 8.80
N SER A 26 9.32 10.49 9.84
CA SER A 26 10.14 11.34 10.72
C SER A 26 11.26 10.56 11.46
N ARG A 27 11.13 9.24 11.53
CA ARG A 27 12.12 8.30 12.06
C ARG A 27 11.89 6.89 11.50
N PRO A 28 12.87 5.99 11.58
CA PRO A 28 12.66 4.58 11.25
C PRO A 28 11.53 3.95 12.10
N LEU A 29 10.58 3.32 11.40
CA LEU A 29 9.45 2.60 12.00
C LEU A 29 9.89 1.20 12.46
N ASP A 30 9.30 0.70 13.54
CA ASP A 30 9.48 -0.69 13.98
C ASP A 30 9.02 -1.65 12.87
N THR A 31 9.82 -2.69 12.62
CA THR A 31 9.58 -3.64 11.53
C THR A 31 8.29 -4.43 11.70
N LEU A 32 7.80 -4.64 12.93
CA LEU A 32 6.50 -5.26 13.18
C LEU A 32 5.33 -4.32 12.87
N ALA A 33 5.51 -3.01 13.03
CA ALA A 33 4.51 -2.04 12.58
C ALA A 33 4.41 -2.01 11.05
N VAL A 34 5.54 -1.99 10.35
CA VAL A 34 5.58 -2.06 8.87
C VAL A 34 4.99 -3.40 8.38
N GLY A 35 5.31 -4.50 9.06
CA GLY A 35 4.77 -5.83 8.77
C GLY A 35 3.25 -5.89 8.92
N TYR A 36 2.70 -5.29 9.98
CA TYR A 36 1.25 -5.20 10.20
C TYR A 36 0.55 -4.51 9.02
N LEU A 37 1.04 -3.33 8.63
CA LEU A 37 0.46 -2.53 7.55
C LEU A 37 0.53 -3.27 6.21
N THR A 38 1.71 -3.80 5.89
CA THR A 38 1.98 -4.42 4.58
C THR A 38 1.29 -5.77 4.44
N LEU A 39 1.29 -6.62 5.47
CA LEU A 39 0.61 -7.91 5.38
C LEU A 39 -0.90 -7.78 5.56
N GLY A 40 -1.34 -6.84 6.40
CA GLY A 40 -2.75 -6.52 6.59
C GLY A 40 -3.41 -6.02 5.31
N SER A 41 -2.75 -5.14 4.55
CA SER A 41 -3.28 -4.64 3.28
C SER A 41 -3.49 -5.76 2.25
N ARG A 42 -2.64 -6.79 2.24
CA ARG A 42 -2.75 -7.94 1.33
C ARG A 42 -3.98 -8.81 1.57
N ALA A 43 -4.52 -8.81 2.79
CA ALA A 43 -5.81 -9.45 3.05
C ALA A 43 -6.94 -8.66 2.34
N GLY A 44 -6.89 -7.33 2.39
CA GLY A 44 -7.81 -6.45 1.67
C GLY A 44 -7.72 -6.58 0.15
N THR A 45 -6.50 -6.68 -0.41
CA THR A 45 -6.32 -6.85 -1.87
C THR A 45 -6.90 -8.16 -2.39
N THR A 46 -6.87 -9.24 -1.58
CA THR A 46 -7.50 -10.52 -1.96
C THR A 46 -9.01 -10.36 -2.19
N LEU A 47 -9.68 -9.59 -1.32
CA LEU A 47 -11.11 -9.29 -1.48
C LEU A 47 -11.37 -8.43 -2.72
N LEU A 48 -10.54 -7.40 -2.95
CA LEU A 48 -10.67 -6.54 -4.12
C LEU A 48 -10.42 -7.31 -5.43
N ALA A 49 -9.42 -8.20 -5.46
CA ALA A 49 -9.12 -9.06 -6.59
C ALA A 49 -10.33 -9.93 -6.94
N ARG A 50 -10.93 -10.58 -5.93
CA ARG A 50 -12.15 -11.37 -6.13
C ARG A 50 -13.27 -10.55 -6.77
N ARG A 51 -13.55 -9.34 -6.26
CA ARG A 51 -14.61 -8.48 -6.79
C ARG A 51 -14.31 -7.99 -8.21
N ALA A 52 -13.06 -7.64 -8.51
CA ALA A 52 -12.65 -7.24 -9.85
C ALA A 52 -12.83 -8.39 -10.86
N THR A 53 -12.46 -9.62 -10.48
CA THR A 53 -12.71 -10.81 -11.30
C THR A 53 -14.20 -11.06 -11.52
N GLU A 54 -15.02 -10.99 -10.46
CA GLU A 54 -16.49 -11.13 -10.54
C GLU A 54 -17.11 -10.07 -11.47
N ALA A 55 -16.51 -8.87 -11.56
CA ALA A 55 -16.93 -7.79 -12.45
C ALA A 55 -16.31 -7.87 -13.87
N GLY A 56 -15.47 -8.88 -14.16
CA GLY A 56 -14.79 -9.01 -15.45
C GLY A 56 -13.68 -7.97 -15.70
N CYS A 57 -13.18 -7.30 -14.66
CA CYS A 57 -12.10 -6.33 -14.76
C CYS A 57 -10.72 -7.03 -14.76
N PRO A 58 -9.74 -6.54 -15.55
CA PRO A 58 -8.38 -7.05 -15.50
C PRO A 58 -7.75 -6.75 -14.13
N LEU A 59 -6.99 -7.72 -13.59
CA LEU A 59 -6.29 -7.55 -12.33
C LEU A 59 -4.94 -6.85 -12.53
N PRO A 60 -4.56 -5.90 -11.65
CA PRO A 60 -3.18 -5.45 -11.55
C PRO A 60 -2.25 -6.58 -11.10
N ARG A 61 -0.99 -6.58 -11.53
CA ARG A 61 -0.01 -7.62 -11.17
C ARG A 61 0.16 -7.75 -9.65
N ALA A 62 0.09 -6.65 -8.92
CA ALA A 62 0.19 -6.69 -7.46
C ALA A 62 -0.95 -7.50 -6.79
N PHE A 63 -2.09 -7.67 -7.48
CA PHE A 63 -3.26 -8.42 -6.99
C PHE A 63 -3.14 -9.92 -7.29
N GLU A 64 -2.27 -10.29 -8.22
CA GLU A 64 -2.02 -11.69 -8.62
C GLU A 64 -1.01 -12.39 -7.68
N LEU A 65 -0.38 -11.64 -6.77
CA LEU A 65 0.59 -12.18 -5.82
C LEU A 65 -0.05 -13.22 -4.88
N PRO A 66 0.64 -14.34 -4.57
CA PRO A 66 0.09 -15.41 -3.74
C PRO A 66 -0.38 -14.91 -2.36
N PRO A 67 -1.50 -15.42 -1.81
CA PRO A 67 -2.01 -14.97 -0.52
C PRO A 67 -0.95 -14.97 0.58
N ALA A 68 -0.95 -13.93 1.42
CA ALA A 68 0.06 -13.74 2.46
C ALA A 68 -0.06 -14.70 3.66
N GLY A 69 -0.82 -15.80 3.57
CA GLY A 69 -1.23 -16.61 4.72
C GLY A 69 -0.08 -17.17 5.56
N ARG A 70 0.98 -17.70 4.94
CA ARG A 70 2.19 -18.15 5.67
C ARG A 70 2.90 -16.97 6.32
N ALA A 71 3.15 -15.91 5.56
CA ALA A 71 3.82 -14.71 6.07
C ALA A 71 3.04 -14.05 7.22
N TRP A 72 1.71 -14.05 7.18
CA TRP A 72 0.85 -13.57 8.26
C TRP A 72 0.94 -14.44 9.52
N ARG A 73 0.98 -15.76 9.37
CA ARG A 73 1.23 -16.66 10.52
C ARG A 73 2.59 -16.41 11.15
N ASP A 74 3.64 -16.33 10.33
CA ASP A 74 5.00 -16.09 10.80
C ASP A 74 5.13 -14.71 11.47
N PHE A 75 4.43 -13.71 10.94
CA PHE A 75 4.34 -12.38 11.53
C PHE A 75 3.65 -12.39 12.90
N ARG A 76 2.49 -13.04 13.03
CA ARG A 76 1.80 -13.17 14.32
C ARG A 76 2.68 -13.84 15.36
N ALA A 77 3.37 -14.92 15.00
CA ALA A 77 4.31 -15.59 15.88
C ALA A 77 5.47 -14.69 16.36
N ARG A 78 5.83 -13.63 15.61
CA ARG A 78 6.82 -12.63 16.06
C ARG A 78 6.18 -11.59 16.98
N LEU A 79 4.95 -11.17 16.71
CA LEU A 79 4.19 -10.28 17.60
C LEU A 79 3.92 -10.93 18.96
N ASP A 80 3.56 -12.22 18.98
CA ASP A 80 3.25 -12.97 20.21
C ASP A 80 4.44 -13.07 21.17
N ARG A 81 5.67 -12.81 20.69
CA ARG A 81 6.88 -12.77 21.50
C ARG A 81 7.16 -11.40 22.13
N VAL A 82 6.38 -10.38 21.78
CA VAL A 82 6.53 -9.04 22.34
C VAL A 82 5.71 -8.97 23.62
N ASP A 83 6.36 -8.63 24.73
CA ASP A 83 5.65 -8.32 25.98
C ASP A 83 4.70 -7.13 25.74
N PRO A 84 3.38 -7.29 25.92
CA PRO A 84 2.39 -6.24 25.67
C PRO A 84 2.57 -5.00 26.56
N THR A 85 3.22 -5.14 27.71
CA THR A 85 3.45 -4.04 28.66
C THR A 85 4.74 -3.26 28.38
N SER A 86 5.58 -3.78 27.47
CA SER A 86 6.86 -3.18 27.15
C SER A 86 6.76 -1.87 26.36
N HIS A 87 7.78 -1.01 26.49
CA HIS A 87 7.93 0.18 25.66
C HIS A 87 7.94 -0.14 24.15
N ARG A 88 8.44 -1.32 23.77
CA ARG A 88 8.45 -1.74 22.36
C ARG A 88 7.03 -1.99 21.85
N ALA A 89 6.16 -2.63 22.64
CA ALA A 89 4.76 -2.81 22.25
C ALA A 89 4.05 -1.47 22.00
N GLN A 90 4.26 -0.50 22.90
CA GLN A 90 3.73 0.86 22.73
C GLN A 90 4.27 1.53 21.46
N ARG A 91 5.57 1.39 21.20
CA ARG A 91 6.21 1.91 19.98
C ARG A 91 5.65 1.28 18.71
N ILE A 92 5.42 -0.04 18.67
CA ILE A 92 4.83 -0.72 17.50
C ILE A 92 3.46 -0.13 17.16
N VAL A 93 2.61 0.13 18.17
CA VAL A 93 1.30 0.75 17.96
C VAL A 93 1.43 2.18 17.42
N GLN A 94 2.32 2.98 17.99
CA GLN A 94 2.58 4.35 17.52
C GLN A 94 3.11 4.36 16.08
N ASP A 95 4.02 3.45 15.76
CA ASP A 95 4.63 3.35 14.44
C ASP A 95 3.64 2.86 13.38
N ALA A 96 2.70 1.99 13.77
CA ALA A 96 1.62 1.56 12.89
C ALA A 96 0.69 2.74 12.55
N ARG A 97 0.37 3.60 13.53
CA ARG A 97 -0.39 4.83 13.30
C ARG A 97 0.34 5.79 12.36
N ALA A 98 1.64 6.02 12.62
CA ALA A 98 2.46 6.86 11.75
C ALA A 98 2.52 6.32 10.30
N GLY A 99 2.59 5.00 10.13
CA GLY A 99 2.55 4.39 8.80
C GLY A 99 1.19 4.54 8.10
N PHE A 100 0.07 4.49 8.83
CA PHE A 100 -1.25 4.83 8.27
C PHE A 100 -1.35 6.31 7.88
N ASP A 101 -0.76 7.22 8.66
CA ASP A 101 -0.72 8.65 8.31
C ASP A 101 0.09 8.89 7.04
N LEU A 102 1.23 8.20 6.86
CA LEU A 102 2.01 8.22 5.61
C LEU A 102 1.19 7.71 4.42
N HIS A 103 0.44 6.61 4.61
CA HIS A 103 -0.44 6.10 3.56
C HIS A 103 -1.54 7.12 3.19
N ARG A 104 -2.13 7.81 4.18
CA ARG A 104 -3.12 8.86 3.95
C ARG A 104 -2.53 10.03 3.17
N ALA A 105 -1.32 10.46 3.51
CA ALA A 105 -0.61 11.52 2.78
C ALA A 105 -0.31 11.10 1.32
N ALA A 106 0.13 9.86 1.11
CA ALA A 106 0.36 9.32 -0.24
C ALA A 106 -0.92 9.30 -1.08
N ALA A 107 -2.04 8.86 -0.49
CA ALA A 107 -3.33 8.83 -1.16
C ALA A 107 -3.82 10.24 -1.54
N ALA A 108 -3.63 11.23 -0.66
CA ALA A 108 -3.97 12.62 -0.93
C ALA A 108 -3.16 13.19 -2.10
N LEU A 109 -1.86 12.89 -2.18
CA LEU A 109 -1.02 13.28 -3.33
C LEU A 109 -1.52 12.63 -4.62
N ALA A 110 -1.77 11.32 -4.61
CA ALA A 110 -2.26 10.59 -5.77
C ALA A 110 -3.56 11.17 -6.33
N TRP A 111 -4.53 11.47 -5.45
CA TRP A 111 -5.81 12.03 -5.87
C TRP A 111 -5.73 13.47 -6.36
N THR A 112 -4.80 14.27 -5.84
CA THR A 112 -4.57 15.63 -6.33
C THR A 112 -4.03 15.58 -7.76
N MET A 113 -3.02 14.74 -8.02
CA MET A 113 -2.42 14.60 -9.35
C MET A 113 -3.42 14.07 -10.39
N THR A 114 -4.24 13.07 -10.03
CA THR A 114 -5.26 12.54 -10.96
C THR A 114 -6.34 13.57 -11.33
N ARG A 115 -6.64 14.54 -10.44
CA ARG A 115 -7.60 15.61 -10.74
C ARG A 115 -7.02 16.66 -11.69
N ASP A 116 -5.74 16.96 -11.56
CA ASP A 116 -5.06 17.92 -12.42
C ASP A 116 -4.85 17.33 -13.84
N ASP A 117 -4.45 16.06 -13.95
CA ASP A 117 -4.33 15.35 -15.24
C ASP A 117 -5.67 15.31 -16.01
N ALA A 118 -6.78 15.07 -15.31
CA ALA A 118 -8.12 15.05 -15.92
C ALA A 118 -8.59 16.44 -16.39
N HIS A 119 -8.11 17.52 -15.76
CA HIS A 119 -8.39 18.89 -16.16
C HIS A 119 -7.59 19.28 -17.42
N ASP A 120 -6.31 18.88 -17.49
CA ASP A 120 -5.44 19.16 -18.64
C ASP A 120 -5.86 18.37 -19.90
N ASP A 121 -6.32 17.12 -19.75
CA ASP A 121 -6.86 16.34 -20.88
C ASP A 121 -8.18 16.91 -21.42
N PHE A 122 -9.04 17.46 -20.57
CA PHE A 122 -10.27 18.14 -21.00
C PHE A 122 -9.97 19.42 -21.80
N LEU A 123 -8.96 20.19 -21.39
CA LEU A 123 -8.53 21.39 -22.13
C LEU A 123 -7.92 21.02 -23.49
N ARG A 124 -7.11 19.97 -23.58
CA ARG A 124 -6.56 19.51 -24.87
C ARG A 124 -7.62 19.01 -25.86
N GLN A 125 -8.69 18.38 -25.36
CA GLN A 125 -9.77 17.86 -26.22
C GLN A 125 -10.75 18.94 -26.67
N SER A 126 -10.75 20.12 -26.06
CA SER A 126 -11.65 21.23 -26.40
C SER A 126 -11.02 22.27 -27.35
N GLU A 127 -9.73 22.12 -27.67
CA GLU A 127 -8.98 22.98 -28.62
C GLU A 127 -8.74 22.32 -30.00
N GLY A 128 -9.28 21.13 -30.26
CA GLY A 128 -9.17 20.39 -31.53
C GLY A 128 -10.51 20.15 -32.21
#